data_AF-A0A972WDD4-F1
#
_entry.id   AF-A0A972WDD4-F1
#
_cell.length_a   1.000
_cell.length_b   1.000
_cell.length_c   1.000
_cell.angle_alpha   90.00
_cell.angle_beta   90.00
_cell.angle_gamma   90.00
#
_symmetry.space_group_name_H-M   'P 1'
#
loop_
_entity.id
_entity.type
_entity.pdbx_description
1 polymer ?
#
loop_
_entity_poly.entity_id
_entity_poly.type
_entity_poly.pdbx_seq_one_letter_code
_entity_poly.pdbx_strand_id
1 'polypeptide(L)' 'MQLNVSGHHVEVTDSLRDYVESKVNKTARHFDVVSDVHCILTVEKLRHKAEATVLVNGGTIYADHTEEDMYA' A
#
# COMPACT_ATOMS: atom_id res chain seq x y z
N MET A 1 7.45 -8.81 8.72
CA MET A 1 6.50 -8.01 7.93
C MET A 1 6.52 -8.53 6.51
N GLN A 2 5.38 -9.02 6.04
CA GLN A 2 5.18 -9.49 4.67
C GLN A 2 4.39 -8.40 3.93
N LEU A 3 4.91 -7.92 2.79
CA LEU A 3 4.27 -6.88 1.97
C LEU A 3 3.75 -7.49 0.68
N ASN A 4 2.44 -7.45 0.50
CA ASN A 4 1.78 -7.92 -0.70
C ASN A 4 1.21 -6.73 -1.48
N VAL A 5 1.84 -6.39 -2.60
CA VAL A 5 1.36 -5.33 -3.51
C VAL A 5 0.65 -5.99 -4.70
N SER A 6 -0.62 -5.62 -4.90
CA SER A 6 -1.48 -6.09 -5.98
C SER A 6 -1.98 -4.91 -6.81
N GLY A 7 -2.00 -5.08 -8.13
CA GLY A 7 -2.56 -4.09 -9.06
C GLY A 7 -3.94 -4.52 -9.53
N HIS A 8 -4.91 -3.63 -9.47
CA HIS A 8 -6.23 -3.79 -10.08
C HIS A 8 -6.31 -2.87 -11.29
N HIS A 9 -6.37 -3.45 -12.49
CA HIS A 9 -6.33 -2.70 -13.76
C HIS A 9 -5.01 -1.93 -14.01
N VAL A 10 -3.94 -2.27 -13.30
CA VAL A 10 -2.60 -1.68 -13.45
C VAL A 10 -1.53 -2.75 -13.29
N GLU A 11 -0.46 -2.63 -14.06
CA GLU A 11 0.74 -3.44 -13.87
C GLU A 11 1.59 -2.81 -12.75
N VAL A 12 1.87 -3.58 -11.70
CA VAL A 12 2.73 -3.14 -10.60
C VAL A 12 4.18 -3.30 -11.06
N THR A 13 4.81 -2.20 -11.45
CA THR A 13 6.23 -2.20 -11.79
C THR A 13 7.09 -2.35 -10.53
N ASP A 14 8.32 -2.83 -10.70
CA ASP A 14 9.28 -2.97 -9.58
C ASP A 14 9.53 -1.62 -8.88
N SER A 15 9.60 -0.52 -9.65
CA SER A 15 9.75 0.82 -9.10
C SER A 15 8.57 1.26 -8.21
N LEU A 16 7.35 0.83 -8.56
CA LEU A 16 6.14 1.12 -7.80
C LEU A 16 6.12 0.30 -6.50
N ARG A 17 6.52 -0.97 -6.59
CA ARG A 17 6.67 -1.85 -5.43
C ARG A 17 7.70 -1.29 -4.45
N ASP A 18 8.87 -0.89 -4.93
CA ASP A 18 9.93 -0.29 -4.11
C ASP A 18 9.46 1.01 -3.45
N TYR A 19 8.68 1.83 -4.17
CA TYR A 19 8.11 3.07 -3.63
C TYR A 19 7.15 2.79 -2.47
N VAL A 20 6.22 1.85 -2.65
CA VAL A 20 5.28 1.42 -1.61
C VAL A 20 6.05 0.80 -0.43
N GLU A 21 7.03 -0.06 -0.69
CA GLU A 21 7.84 -0.69 0.35
C GLU A 21 8.61 0.34 1.19
N SER A 22 9.19 1.35 0.56
CA SER A 22 9.88 2.45 1.27
C SER A 22 8.93 3.23 2.18
N LYS A 23 7.72 3.54 1.71
CA LYS A 23 6.68 4.24 2.49
C LYS A 23 6.19 3.39 3.66
N VAL A 24 5.88 2.12 3.39
CA VAL A 24 5.45 1.16 4.43
C VAL A 24 6.53 0.95 5.47
N ASN A 25 7.81 0.80 5.06
CA ASN A 25 8.93 0.65 6.01
C ASN A 25 9.10 1.87 6.92
N LYS A 26 8.88 3.10 6.42
CA LYS A 26 8.87 4.30 7.26
C LYS A 26 7.77 4.23 8.31
N THR A 27 6.56 3.85 7.91
CA THR A 27 5.41 3.72 8.83
C THR A 27 5.60 2.57 9.81
N ALA A 28 6.13 1.43 9.36
CA ALA A 28 6.39 0.26 10.20
C ALA A 28 7.41 0.53 11.31
N ARG A 29 8.34 1.49 11.15
CA ARG A 29 9.20 1.92 12.27
C ARG A 29 8.43 2.50 13.44
N HIS A 30 7.21 2.99 13.22
CA HIS A 30 6.32 3.47 14.29
C HIS A 30 5.42 2.36 14.86
N PHE A 31 5.30 1.23 14.16
CA PHE A 31 4.48 0.09 14.57
C PHE A 31 5.40 -1.13 14.77
N ASP A 32 5.83 -1.36 16.01
CA ASP A 32 6.73 -2.46 16.40
C ASP A 32 6.20 -3.87 16.01
N VAL A 33 4.92 -3.99 15.64
CA VAL A 33 4.24 -5.27 15.43
C VAL A 33 3.33 -5.27 14.20
N VAL A 34 3.89 -4.94 13.04
CA VAL A 34 3.22 -5.16 11.74
C VAL A 34 3.49 -6.58 11.26
N SER A 35 2.43 -7.39 11.20
CA SER A 35 2.50 -8.78 10.75
C SER A 35 2.44 -8.86 9.23
N ASP A 36 1.42 -8.24 8.64
CA ASP A 36 1.12 -8.34 7.21
C ASP A 36 0.58 -7.01 6.66
N VAL A 37 0.97 -6.66 5.44
CA VAL A 37 0.53 -5.44 4.75
C VAL A 37 0.09 -5.81 3.34
N HIS A 38 -1.18 -5.55 3.05
CA HIS A 38 -1.76 -5.69 1.73
C HIS A 38 -2.01 -4.32 1.12
N CYS A 39 -1.34 -4.01 0.03
CA CYS A 39 -1.58 -2.81 -0.76
C CYS A 39 -2.24 -3.18 -2.09
N ILE A 40 -3.36 -2.54 -2.40
CA ILE A 40 -4.07 -2.67 -3.67
C ILE A 40 -4.01 -1.31 -4.37
N LEU A 41 -3.44 -1.31 -5.56
CA LEU A 41 -3.31 -0.13 -6.41
C LEU A 41 -4.29 -0.28 -7.56
N THR A 42 -5.28 0.61 -7.63
CA THR A 42 -6.34 0.60 -8.64
C THR A 42 -6.24 1.84 -9.51
N VAL A 43 -6.21 1.67 -10.83
CA VAL A 43 -6.23 2.79 -11.78
C VAL A 43 -7.53 2.76 -12.58
N GLU A 44 -8.36 3.78 -12.39
CA GLU A 44 -9.59 3.97 -13.14
C GLU A 44 -9.56 5.32 -13.88
N LYS A 45 -9.20 5.27 -15.17
CA LYS A 45 -9.05 6.44 -16.05
C LYS A 45 -8.03 7.45 -15.52
N LEU A 46 -8.49 8.53 -14.87
CA LEU A 46 -7.67 9.59 -14.28
C LEU A 46 -7.61 9.51 -12.75
N ARG A 47 -8.24 8.48 -12.15
CA ARG A 47 -8.24 8.26 -10.70
C ARG A 47 -7.30 7.13 -10.36
N HIS A 48 -6.39 7.43 -9.47
CA HIS A 48 -5.42 6.50 -8.93
C HIS A 48 -5.77 6.27 -7.47
N LYS A 49 -6.30 5.07 -7.18
CA LYS A 49 -6.69 4.69 -5.83
C LYS A 49 -5.65 3.74 -5.24
N ALA A 50 -5.16 4.06 -4.06
CA ALA A 50 -4.30 3.21 -3.25
C ALA A 50 -5.04 2.80 -1.98
N GLU A 51 -5.25 1.49 -1.82
CA GLU A 51 -5.87 0.90 -0.65
C GLU A 51 -4.80 0.11 0.11
N ALA A 52 -4.67 0.35 1.42
CA ALA A 52 -3.71 -0.32 2.28
C ALA A 52 -4.43 -0.95 3.47
N THR A 53 -4.27 -2.26 3.62
CA THR A 53 -4.74 -3.03 4.77
C THR A 53 -3.53 -3.52 5.55
N VAL A 54 -3.40 -3.07 6.79
CA VAL A 54 -2.29 -3.40 7.68
C VAL A 54 -2.83 -4.25 8.82
N LEU A 55 -2.34 -5.48 8.94
CA LEU A 55 -2.58 -6.32 10.11
C LEU A 55 -1.54 -6.02 11.18
N VAL A 56 -2.02 -5.59 12.34
CA VAL A 56 -1.21 -5.36 13.54
C VAL A 56 -1.66 -6.29 14.67
N ASN A 57 -0.81 -6.52 15.66
CA ASN A 57 -1.23 -7.28 16.83
C ASN A 57 -2.32 -6.52 17.60
N GLY A 58 -3.54 -7.04 17.56
CA GLY A 58 -4.72 -6.48 18.22
C GLY A 58 -5.75 -5.86 17.27
N GLY A 59 -5.53 -5.85 15.95
CA GLY A 59 -6.55 -5.40 15.01
C GLY A 59 -6.09 -5.25 13.56
N THR A 60 -7.03 -4.87 12.71
CA THR A 60 -6.77 -4.56 11.30
C THR A 60 -6.99 -3.08 11.07
N ILE A 61 -6.00 -2.42 10.48
CA ILE A 61 -6.08 -1.03 10.06
C ILE A 61 -6.33 -1.04 8.55
N TYR A 62 -7.36 -0.32 8.12
CA TYR A 62 -7.66 -0.10 6.71
C TYR A 62 -7.57 1.39 6.41
N ALA A 63 -6.89 1.72 5.32
CA ALA A 63 -6.81 3.07 4.80
C ALA A 63 -6.95 3.04 3.28
N ASP A 64 -7.67 4.00 2.71
CA ASP A 64 -7.68 4.24 1.28
C ASP A 64 -7.44 5.70 0.97
N HIS A 65 -6.76 5.94 -0.15
CA HIS A 65 -6.53 7.27 -0.68
C HIS A 65 -6.76 7.24 -2.19
N THR A 66 -7.40 8.28 -2.73
CA THR A 66 -7.58 8.45 -4.18
C THR A 66 -7.00 9.78 -4.58
N GLU A 67 -6.09 9.75 -5.54
CA GLU A 67 -5.48 10.95 -6.10
C GLU A 67 -5.40 10.90 -7.62
N GLU A 68 -4.99 12.02 -8.23
CA GLU A 68 -4.76 12.12 -9.67
C GLU A 68 -3.37 11.57 -10.08
N ASP A 69 -2.48 11.33 -9.12
CA ASP A 69 -1.13 10.78 -9.34
C ASP A 69 -0.86 9.61 -8.37
N MET A 70 -0.24 8.52 -8.83
CA MET A 70 0.12 7.36 -8.00
C MET A 70 1.30 7.59 -7.05
N TYR A 71 2.09 8.64 -7.28
CA TYR A 71 3.29 8.94 -6.48
C TYR A 71 3.09 10.00 -5.42
N ALA A 72 1.96 10.71 -5.43
CA ALA A 72 1.66 11.78 -4.50
C ALA A 72 1.48 11.28 -3.04
#